data_AF-A0A6A8AUJ0-F1
#
_entry.id   AF-A0A6A8AUJ0-F1
#
_cell.length_a   1.000
_cell.length_b   1.000
_cell.length_c   1.000
_cell.angle_alpha   90.00
_cell.angle_beta   90.00
_cell.angle_gamma   90.00
#
_symmetry.space_group_name_H-M   'P 1'
#
loop_
_entity.id
_entity.type
_entity.pdbx_description
1 polymer ?
#
loop_
_entity_poly.entity_id
_entity_poly.type
_entity_poly.pdbx_seq_one_letter_code
_entity_poly.pdbx_strand_id
1 'polypeptide(L)'
;MTSNRKSDPLRQAARVARDLWIYFKSGHSGYFAFILSMLNFVVLQYNLFVERIPLLKQYMPRMSTFFILFSLIYFPVAIIIGRFEFKKGTTMRRPFLAPYTQDNIESNILLRRSLMHYYNGEKEDAMKDLVESEKLLVKWKYES
;
A
#
# COMPACT_ATOMS: atom_id res chain seq x y z
N MET A 1 23.65 -38.56 -3.15
CA MET A 1 24.47 -37.53 -2.47
C MET A 1 23.72 -36.21 -2.42
N THR A 2 22.85 -36.03 -1.41
CA THR A 2 22.18 -34.77 -1.16
C THR A 2 23.14 -33.86 -0.38
N SER A 3 23.89 -33.03 -1.10
CA SER A 3 24.65 -31.93 -0.49
C SER A 3 23.72 -31.16 0.45
N ASN A 4 24.07 -31.13 1.73
CA ASN A 4 23.32 -30.47 2.80
C ASN A 4 23.31 -28.96 2.54
N ARG A 5 22.34 -28.52 1.72
CA ARG A 5 22.21 -27.15 1.19
C ARG A 5 21.94 -26.10 2.28
N LYS A 6 21.77 -26.50 3.55
CA LYS A 6 21.40 -25.65 4.70
C LYS A 6 22.55 -25.22 5.61
N SER A 7 23.80 -25.67 5.41
CA SER A 7 24.90 -25.45 6.37
C SER A 7 25.87 -24.32 6.02
N ASP A 8 25.61 -23.50 5.00
CA ASP A 8 26.52 -22.41 4.60
C ASP A 8 26.20 -21.11 5.40
N PRO A 9 27.06 -20.72 6.37
CA PRO A 9 26.81 -19.55 7.21
C PRO A 9 26.82 -18.24 6.42
N LEU A 10 27.57 -18.16 5.31
CA LEU A 10 27.61 -16.97 4.46
C LEU A 10 26.28 -16.75 3.75
N ARG A 11 25.65 -17.84 3.27
CA ARG A 11 24.32 -17.77 2.65
C ARG A 11 23.22 -17.42 3.65
N GLN A 12 23.33 -17.91 4.88
CA GLN A 12 22.38 -17.57 5.94
C GLN A 12 22.50 -16.09 6.32
N ALA A 13 23.72 -15.58 6.51
CA ALA A 13 23.98 -14.17 6.76
C ALA A 13 23.47 -13.27 5.62
N ALA A 14 23.73 -13.66 4.36
CA ALA A 14 23.23 -12.93 3.19
C ALA A 14 21.70 -12.87 3.13
N ARG A 15 21.01 -13.96 3.53
CA ARG A 15 19.54 -13.99 3.61
C ARG A 15 19.02 -13.03 4.68
N VAL A 16 19.59 -13.07 5.88
CA VAL A 16 19.20 -12.17 6.98
C VAL A 16 19.44 -10.71 6.59
N ALA A 17 20.60 -10.40 5.99
CA ALA A 17 20.91 -9.06 5.51
C ALA A 17 19.93 -8.57 4.44
N ARG A 18 19.56 -9.44 3.49
CA ARG A 18 18.53 -9.13 2.48
C ARG A 18 17.18 -8.85 3.12
N ASP A 19 16.75 -9.68 4.06
CA ASP A 19 15.45 -9.54 4.69
C ASP A 19 15.40 -8.25 5.54
N LEU A 20 16.47 -7.95 6.29
CA LEU A 20 16.64 -6.67 7.00
C LEU A 20 16.58 -5.46 6.05
N TRP A 21 17.22 -5.55 4.88
CA TRP A 21 17.20 -4.50 3.87
C TRP A 21 15.79 -4.25 3.29
N ILE A 22 15.02 -5.32 3.10
CA ILE A 22 13.62 -5.24 2.65
C ILE A 22 12.77 -4.55 3.72
N TYR A 23 12.89 -4.96 4.99
CA TYR A 23 12.17 -4.33 6.09
C TYR A 23 12.56 -2.86 6.27
N PHE A 24 13.86 -2.54 6.16
CA PHE A 24 14.34 -1.16 6.21
C PHE A 24 13.74 -0.31 5.10
N LYS A 25 13.80 -0.76 3.84
CA LYS A 25 13.20 -0.03 2.71
C LYS A 25 11.70 0.18 2.89
N SER A 26 10.98 -0.85 3.33
CA SER A 26 9.54 -0.77 3.54
C SER A 26 9.20 0.23 4.66
N GLY A 27 9.94 0.19 5.77
CA GLY A 27 9.74 1.13 6.88
C GLY A 27 10.14 2.56 6.52
N HIS A 28 11.26 2.71 5.81
CA HIS A 28 11.80 4.01 5.42
C HIS A 28 10.89 4.73 4.41
N SER A 29 10.50 4.04 3.33
CA SER A 29 9.68 4.61 2.26
C SER A 29 8.25 4.95 2.70
N GLY A 30 7.66 4.14 3.59
CA GLY A 30 6.31 4.39 4.07
C GLY A 30 6.24 5.43 5.19
N TYR A 31 6.88 5.14 6.31
CA TYR A 31 6.64 5.89 7.55
C TYR A 31 7.65 7.02 7.77
N PHE A 32 8.96 6.72 7.65
CA PHE A 32 9.97 7.73 7.92
C PHE A 32 9.97 8.86 6.89
N ALA A 33 9.92 8.53 5.60
CA ALA A 33 9.86 9.54 4.55
C ALA A 33 8.64 10.46 4.71
N PHE A 34 7.48 9.89 5.06
CA PHE A 34 6.28 10.67 5.32
C PHE A 34 6.42 11.58 6.55
N ILE A 35 6.88 11.06 7.69
CA ILE A 35 7.03 11.88 8.91
C ILE A 35 8.07 12.99 8.68
N LEU A 36 9.21 12.67 8.08
CA LEU A 36 10.26 13.63 7.82
C LEU A 36 9.80 14.72 6.85
N SER A 37 9.10 14.34 5.77
CA SER A 37 8.53 15.32 4.83
C SER A 37 7.47 16.20 5.48
N MET A 38 6.61 15.65 6.34
CA MET A 38 5.62 16.42 7.10
C MET A 38 6.28 17.41 8.06
N LEU A 39 7.28 16.97 8.83
CA LEU A 39 8.01 17.86 9.73
C LEU A 39 8.73 18.96 8.95
N ASN A 40 9.43 18.62 7.87
CA ASN A 40 10.08 19.59 7.00
C ASN A 40 9.09 20.56 6.38
N PHE A 41 7.93 20.08 5.94
CA PHE A 41 6.87 20.93 5.41
C PHE A 41 6.38 21.94 6.45
N VAL A 42 6.08 21.50 7.67
CA VAL A 42 5.67 22.41 8.77
C VAL A 42 6.76 23.44 9.06
N VAL A 43 8.01 23.00 9.20
CA VAL A 43 9.15 23.89 9.49
C VAL A 43 9.30 24.93 8.38
N LEU A 44 9.35 24.50 7.12
CA LEU A 44 9.50 25.40 5.97
C LEU A 44 8.31 26.36 5.86
N GLN A 45 7.08 25.87 6.03
CA GLN A 45 5.89 26.71 5.95
C GLN A 45 5.86 27.76 7.06
N TYR A 46 6.29 27.41 8.27
CA TYR A 46 6.39 28.37 9.36
C TYR A 46 7.43 29.46 9.05
N ASN A 47 8.66 29.06 8.69
CA ASN A 47 9.76 30.00 8.44
C ASN A 47 9.54 30.88 7.20
N LEU A 48 8.94 30.35 6.15
CA LEU A 48 8.74 31.07 4.89
C LEU A 48 7.45 31.89 4.88
N PHE A 49 6.39 31.40 5.52
CA PHE A 49 5.07 32.03 5.43
C PHE A 49 4.71 32.79 6.71
N VAL A 50 4.74 32.11 7.86
CA VAL A 50 4.27 32.69 9.14
C VAL A 50 5.22 33.78 9.63
N GLU A 51 6.53 33.54 9.61
CA GLU A 51 7.50 34.53 10.10
C GLU A 51 7.58 35.79 9.23
N ARG A 52 7.28 35.67 7.94
CA ARG A 52 7.38 36.76 6.96
C ARG A 52 6.14 37.64 6.87
N ILE A 53 4.98 37.15 7.31
CA ILE A 53 3.73 37.91 7.27
C ILE A 53 3.42 38.44 8.69
N PRO A 54 3.48 39.76 8.93
CA PRO A 54 3.34 40.35 10.26
C PRO A 54 2.03 39.98 10.96
N LEU A 55 0.92 39.93 10.21
CA LEU A 55 -0.39 39.53 10.72
C LEU A 55 -0.37 38.09 11.27
N LEU A 56 0.20 37.14 10.53
CA LEU A 56 0.26 35.74 10.98
C LEU A 56 1.19 35.58 12.18
N LYS A 57 2.34 36.27 12.17
CA LYS A 57 3.31 36.25 13.28
C LYS A 57 2.71 36.80 14.58
N GLN A 58 1.81 37.78 14.50
CA GLN A 58 1.11 38.32 15.66
C GLN A 58 0.21 37.27 16.33
N TYR A 59 -0.55 36.50 15.55
CA TYR A 59 -1.44 35.46 16.08
C TYR A 59 -0.71 34.14 16.40
N MET A 60 0.39 33.85 15.71
CA MET A 60 1.16 32.61 15.83
C MET A 60 2.66 32.89 15.96
N PRO A 61 3.11 33.47 17.10
CA PRO A 61 4.50 33.85 17.28
C PRO A 61 5.43 32.65 17.58
N ARG A 62 4.87 31.48 17.90
CA ARG A 62 5.62 30.26 18.24
C ARG A 62 5.33 29.18 17.22
N MET A 63 6.39 28.52 16.75
CA MET A 63 6.30 27.37 15.86
C MET A 63 5.45 26.23 16.45
N SER A 64 5.53 26.01 17.77
CA SER A 64 4.73 24.98 18.46
C SER A 64 3.23 25.24 18.35
N THR A 65 2.80 26.50 18.47
CA THR A 65 1.39 26.90 18.33
C THR A 65 0.90 26.67 16.90
N PHE A 66 1.72 27.03 15.90
CA PHE A 66 1.41 26.74 14.49
C PHE A 66 1.29 25.23 14.24
N PHE A 67 2.23 24.43 14.73
CA PHE A 67 2.22 22.97 14.55
C PHE A 67 0.96 22.31 15.13
N ILE A 68 0.54 22.72 16.32
CA ILE A 68 -0.67 22.18 16.96
C ILE A 68 -1.91 22.54 16.15
N LEU A 69 -2.06 23.81 15.75
CA LEU A 69 -3.25 24.24 15.00
C LEU A 69 -3.27 23.64 13.59
N PHE A 70 -2.13 23.59 12.91
CA PHE A 70 -1.98 22.93 11.62
C PHE A 70 -2.38 21.46 11.72
N SER A 71 -1.88 20.73 12.71
CA SER A 71 -2.22 19.30 12.91
C SER A 71 -3.72 19.11 13.12
N LEU A 72 -4.34 19.98 13.93
CA LEU A 72 -5.77 19.90 14.26
C LEU A 72 -6.67 20.14 13.05
N ILE A 73 -6.21 20.89 12.04
CA ILE A 73 -6.92 21.11 10.77
C ILE A 73 -6.55 20.04 9.73
N TYR A 74 -5.26 19.70 9.65
CA TYR A 74 -4.73 18.75 8.68
C TYR A 74 -5.31 17.35 8.85
N PHE A 75 -5.39 16.82 10.07
CA PHE A 75 -5.92 15.47 10.31
C PHE A 75 -7.39 15.33 9.87
N PRO A 76 -8.33 16.21 10.28
CA PRO A 76 -9.71 16.14 9.79
C PRO A 76 -9.82 16.24 8.27
N VAL A 77 -9.10 17.18 7.65
CA VAL A 77 -9.12 17.35 6.19
C VAL A 77 -8.57 16.10 5.49
N ALA A 78 -7.46 15.55 5.96
CA ALA A 78 -6.88 14.32 5.44
C ALA A 78 -7.85 13.13 5.57
N ILE A 79 -8.58 13.02 6.68
CA ILE A 79 -9.60 11.99 6.87
C ILE A 79 -10.75 12.19 5.89
N ILE A 80 -11.24 13.42 5.69
CA ILE A 80 -12.34 13.71 4.76
C ILE A 80 -11.92 13.38 3.32
N ILE A 81 -10.73 13.82 2.90
CA ILE A 81 -10.18 13.51 1.57
C ILE A 81 -10.01 11.99 1.42
N GLY A 82 -9.44 11.32 2.42
CA GLY A 82 -9.30 9.87 2.42
C GLY A 82 -10.64 9.18 2.26
N ARG A 83 -11.67 9.58 3.03
CA ARG A 83 -13.03 9.05 2.91
C ARG A 83 -13.64 9.30 1.54
N PHE A 84 -13.38 10.45 0.94
CA PHE A 84 -13.85 10.77 -0.39
C PHE A 84 -13.19 9.89 -1.46
N GLU A 85 -11.87 9.68 -1.35
CA GLU A 85 -11.10 8.77 -2.21
C GLU A 85 -11.63 7.34 -2.08
N PHE A 86 -11.85 6.86 -0.85
CA PHE A 86 -12.42 5.54 -0.60
C PHE A 86 -13.85 5.40 -1.15
N LYS A 87 -14.68 6.46 -1.06
CA LYS A 87 -16.07 6.43 -1.56
C LYS A 87 -16.19 6.56 -3.07
N LYS A 88 -15.27 7.29 -3.73
CA LYS A 88 -15.28 7.49 -5.19
C LYS A 88 -14.81 6.30 -5.99
N GLY A 89 -14.31 5.24 -5.34
CA GLY A 89 -14.05 3.98 -6.01
C GLY A 89 -12.93 4.08 -7.03
N THR A 90 -11.74 4.53 -6.62
CA THR A 90 -10.51 4.11 -7.32
C THR A 90 -10.26 2.63 -7.02
N THR A 91 -11.04 1.78 -7.68
CA THR A 91 -10.61 0.54 -8.34
C THR A 91 -9.43 -0.16 -7.68
N MET A 92 -9.68 -0.85 -6.55
CA MET A 92 -8.79 -1.85 -5.97
C MET A 92 -7.39 -1.31 -5.58
N ARG A 93 -6.93 -1.62 -4.37
CA ARG A 93 -5.49 -1.49 -4.04
C ARG A 93 -4.68 -2.51 -4.88
N ARG A 94 -4.60 -2.35 -6.20
CA ARG A 94 -3.76 -3.16 -7.10
C ARG A 94 -2.28 -2.75 -7.09
N PRO A 95 -1.84 -1.48 -6.93
CA PRO A 95 -0.41 -1.20 -7.13
C PRO A 95 0.55 -1.81 -6.09
N PHE A 96 0.04 -2.34 -4.96
CA PHE A 96 0.88 -2.97 -3.93
C PHE A 96 0.97 -4.50 -4.02
N LEU A 97 0.10 -5.15 -4.79
CA LEU A 97 0.14 -6.59 -4.97
C LEU A 97 0.93 -6.90 -6.24
N ALA A 98 1.85 -7.85 -6.18
CA ALA A 98 2.51 -8.36 -7.38
C ALA A 98 1.42 -8.78 -8.40
N PRO A 99 1.61 -8.56 -9.71
CA PRO A 99 0.59 -8.87 -10.71
C PRO A 99 0.03 -10.30 -10.60
N TYR A 100 0.90 -11.28 -10.30
CA TYR A 100 0.51 -12.65 -9.97
C TYR A 100 -0.50 -12.74 -8.82
N THR A 101 -0.27 -12.03 -7.72
CA THR A 101 -1.13 -12.05 -6.54
C THR A 101 -2.51 -11.46 -6.84
N GLN A 102 -2.58 -10.47 -7.73
CA GLN A 102 -3.85 -9.89 -8.17
C GLN A 102 -4.64 -10.89 -9.00
N ASP A 103 -4.02 -11.45 -10.04
CA ASP A 103 -4.67 -12.41 -10.95
C ASP A 103 -5.07 -13.69 -10.18
N ASN A 104 -4.30 -14.10 -9.16
CA ASN A 104 -4.64 -15.22 -8.29
C ASN A 104 -5.88 -14.93 -7.42
N ILE A 105 -6.01 -13.72 -6.85
CA ILE A 105 -7.21 -13.32 -6.10
C ILE A 105 -8.43 -13.30 -7.03
N GLU A 106 -8.29 -12.74 -8.22
CA GLU A 106 -9.36 -12.66 -9.22
C GLU A 106 -9.81 -14.06 -9.68
N SER A 107 -8.86 -14.94 -9.99
CA SER A 107 -9.11 -16.34 -10.28
C SER A 107 -9.89 -17.05 -9.16
N ASN A 108 -9.52 -16.84 -7.89
CA ASN A 108 -10.22 -17.42 -6.75
C ASN A 108 -11.65 -16.88 -6.58
N ILE A 109 -11.89 -15.61 -6.87
CA ILE A 109 -13.24 -15.02 -6.84
C ILE A 109 -14.11 -15.66 -7.92
N LEU A 110 -13.59 -15.76 -9.15
CA LEU A 110 -14.28 -16.40 -10.28
C LEU A 110 -14.60 -17.86 -9.99
N LEU A 111 -13.65 -18.61 -9.43
CA LEU A 111 -13.87 -20.01 -9.02
C LEU A 111 -14.97 -20.15 -7.97
N ARG A 112 -15.04 -19.23 -6.99
CA ARG A 112 -16.11 -19.23 -5.99
C ARG A 112 -17.46 -18.89 -6.62
N ARG A 113 -17.48 -17.92 -7.54
CA ARG A 113 -18.69 -17.52 -8.27
C ARG A 113 -19.19 -18.64 -9.17
N SER A 114 -18.30 -19.35 -9.86
CA SER A 114 -18.67 -20.52 -10.67
C SER A 114 -19.34 -21.62 -9.85
N LEU A 115 -18.84 -21.88 -8.64
CA LEU A 115 -19.45 -22.87 -7.74
C LEU A 115 -20.85 -22.44 -7.30
N MET A 116 -21.09 -21.15 -7.09
CA MET A 116 -22.41 -20.62 -6.76
C MET A 116 -23.39 -20.76 -7.93
N HIS A 117 -22.98 -20.37 -9.14
CA HIS A 117 -23.79 -20.56 -10.36
C HIS A 117 -24.11 -22.04 -10.59
N TYR A 118 -23.13 -22.93 -10.38
CA TYR A 118 -23.33 -24.37 -10.50
C TYR A 118 -24.37 -24.88 -9.50
N TYR A 119 -24.30 -24.43 -8.25
CA TYR A 119 -25.25 -24.77 -7.20
C TYR A 119 -26.68 -24.29 -7.53
N ASN A 120 -26.80 -23.09 -8.12
CA ASN A 120 -28.08 -22.53 -8.55
C ASN A 120 -28.66 -23.18 -9.82
N GLY A 121 -27.93 -24.10 -10.46
CA GLY A 121 -28.34 -24.75 -11.71
C GLY A 121 -27.96 -23.98 -12.99
N GLU A 122 -27.28 -22.84 -12.86
CA GLU A 122 -26.81 -21.96 -13.95
C GLU A 122 -25.48 -22.51 -14.52
N LYS A 123 -25.54 -23.69 -15.15
CA LYS A 123 -24.32 -24.44 -15.56
C LYS A 123 -23.47 -23.72 -16.61
N GLU A 124 -24.09 -22.94 -17.50
CA GLU A 124 -23.36 -22.20 -18.53
C GLU A 124 -22.53 -21.07 -17.92
N ASP A 125 -23.13 -20.28 -17.03
CA ASP A 125 -22.43 -19.20 -16.32
C ASP A 125 -21.34 -19.75 -15.39
N ALA A 126 -21.61 -20.88 -14.74
CA ALA A 126 -20.62 -21.59 -13.95
C ALA A 126 -19.40 -22.01 -14.78
N MET A 127 -19.63 -22.60 -15.95
CA MET A 127 -18.55 -23.02 -16.83
C MET A 127 -17.74 -21.83 -17.36
N LYS A 128 -18.43 -20.73 -17.71
CA LYS A 128 -17.79 -19.50 -18.19
C LYS A 128 -16.82 -18.92 -17.16
N ASP A 129 -17.28 -18.78 -15.92
CA ASP A 129 -16.46 -18.27 -14.81
C ASP A 129 -15.28 -19.20 -14.49
N LEU A 130 -15.49 -20.51 -14.56
CA LEU A 130 -14.44 -21.50 -14.30
C LEU A 130 -13.33 -21.42 -15.37
N VAL A 131 -13.70 -21.32 -16.64
CA VAL A 131 -12.74 -21.17 -17.75
C VAL A 131 -11.96 -19.86 -17.63
N GLU A 132 -12.61 -18.78 -17.20
CA GLU A 132 -11.93 -17.49 -16.98
C GLU A 132 -10.96 -17.56 -15.79
N SER A 133 -11.35 -18.23 -14.70
CA SER A 133 -10.48 -18.51 -13.56
C SER A 133 -9.23 -19.30 -13.97
N GLU A 134 -9.40 -20.35 -14.78
CA GLU A 134 -8.30 -21.18 -15.27
C GLU A 134 -7.33 -20.38 -16.15
N LYS A 135 -7.84 -19.58 -17.08
CA LYS A 135 -7.00 -18.72 -17.95
C LYS A 135 -6.06 -17.84 -17.14
N LEU A 136 -6.55 -17.24 -16.06
CA LEU A 136 -5.74 -16.39 -15.18
C LEU A 136 -4.64 -17.18 -14.46
N LEU A 137 -4.90 -18.42 -14.01
CA LEU A 137 -3.89 -19.27 -13.37
C LEU A 137 -2.85 -19.78 -14.37
N VAL A 138 -3.30 -20.17 -15.55
CA VAL A 138 -2.45 -20.72 -16.62
C VAL A 138 -1.52 -19.66 -17.17
N LYS A 139 -1.95 -18.40 -17.28
CA LYS A 139 -1.13 -17.25 -17.68
C LYS A 139 0.23 -17.23 -16.95
N TRP A 140 0.22 -17.43 -15.63
CA TRP A 140 1.43 -17.38 -14.81
C TRP A 140 2.21 -18.70 -14.72
N LYS A 141 1.59 -19.83 -15.07
CA LYS A 141 2.23 -21.15 -15.07
C LYS A 141 3.40 -21.24 -16.08
N TYR A 142 3.38 -20.42 -17.12
CA TYR A 142 4.42 -20.37 -18.16
C TYR A 142 5.44 -19.23 -17.97
N GLU A 143 5.24 -18.37 -16.96
CA GLU A 143 6.13 -17.24 -16.66
C GLU A 143 7.08 -17.52 -15.47
N SER A 144 6.91 -18.63 -14.75
CA SER A 144 7.72 -19.07 -13.59
C SER A 144 8.74 -20.16 -13.95
#